data_AF-A0AAJ6VV17-F1
#
_entry.id   AF-A0AAJ6VV17-F1
#
_cell.length_a   1.000
_cell.length_b   1.000
_cell.length_c   1.000
_cell.angle_alpha   90.00
_cell.angle_beta   90.00
_cell.angle_gamma   90.00
#
_symmetry.space_group_name_H-M   'P 1'
#
loop_
_entity.id
_entity.type
_entity.pdbx_description
1 polymer ?
#
loop_
_entity_poly.entity_id
_entity_poly.type
_entity_poly.pdbx_seq_one_letter_code
_entity_poly.pdbx_strand_id
1 'polypeptide(L)'
;MLVPVVLCAALASSAFGAFNADQYIDSILRDLPLQFKVKGNGLLNRDLKVNVTQGSIIGLGSVLRRGHCTYGIAAGEYKLGCYVSLGAVRVLLNADVKGDSLIANTHSISTTTLVEDSSYALIEVQGRPGSIGRLSNVSLSPLTMTSSVTQGKLDLNSARISDFVRQLNAALATQISSAMRGPFANVLSTLISNRPFP
;
A
#
# COMPACT_ATOMS: atom_id res chain seq x y z
N MET A 1 15.35 30.69 -23.99
CA MET A 1 14.72 30.30 -22.70
C MET A 1 13.58 29.32 -22.97
N LEU A 2 13.86 28.07 -23.34
CA LEU A 2 12.84 27.07 -23.71
C LEU A 2 13.27 25.63 -23.37
N VAL A 3 14.19 25.47 -22.41
CA VAL A 3 14.80 24.19 -22.03
C VAL A 3 14.20 23.53 -20.77
N PRO A 4 13.53 24.21 -19.81
CA PRO A 4 13.09 23.51 -18.58
C PRO A 4 11.82 22.66 -18.76
N VAL A 5 11.03 22.87 -19.82
CA VAL A 5 9.72 22.21 -19.97
C VAL A 5 9.83 20.80 -20.56
N VAL A 6 10.80 20.56 -21.45
CA VAL A 6 10.97 19.26 -22.12
C VAL A 6 11.66 18.23 -21.22
N LEU A 7 12.47 18.68 -20.26
CA LEU A 7 13.22 17.80 -19.36
C LEU A 7 12.36 17.21 -18.22
N CYS A 8 11.34 17.93 -17.76
CA CYS A 8 10.38 17.43 -16.74
C CYS A 8 9.50 16.30 -17.26
N ALA A 9 9.14 16.32 -18.56
CA ALA A 9 8.34 15.27 -19.17
C ALA A 9 9.10 13.93 -19.22
N ALA A 10 10.43 13.98 -19.45
CA ALA A 10 11.27 12.79 -19.53
C ALA A 10 11.46 12.10 -18.16
N LEU A 11 11.48 12.83 -17.04
CA LEU A 11 11.58 12.21 -15.71
C LEU A 11 10.24 11.63 -15.24
N ALA A 12 9.13 12.31 -15.52
CA ALA A 12 7.79 11.79 -15.25
C ALA A 12 7.46 10.53 -16.05
N SER A 13 8.11 10.33 -17.21
CA SER A 13 7.92 9.16 -18.07
C SER A 13 9.05 8.13 -18.01
N SER A 14 10.25 8.46 -17.53
CA SER A 14 11.38 7.49 -17.46
C SER A 14 11.84 7.13 -16.05
N ALA A 15 11.45 7.86 -15.01
CA ALA A 15 11.61 7.44 -13.61
C ALA A 15 10.37 6.69 -13.10
N PHE A 16 9.20 6.88 -13.74
CA PHE A 16 7.93 6.26 -13.37
C PHE A 16 7.23 5.52 -14.51
N GLY A 17 7.76 5.58 -15.75
CA GLY A 17 7.19 4.81 -16.87
C GLY A 17 7.61 3.36 -16.79
N ALA A 18 6.63 2.50 -16.51
CA ALA A 18 6.75 1.05 -16.39
C ALA A 18 7.84 0.62 -15.39
N PHE A 19 7.51 0.70 -14.10
CA PHE A 19 8.24 0.00 -13.05
C PHE A 19 8.21 -1.51 -13.33
N ASN A 20 9.24 -2.05 -13.99
CA ASN A 20 9.51 -3.50 -14.05
C ASN A 20 9.88 -4.11 -12.67
N ALA A 21 9.54 -3.43 -11.56
CA ALA A 21 9.74 -3.87 -10.19
C ALA A 21 8.58 -4.74 -9.67
N ASP A 22 7.54 -4.97 -10.48
CA ASP A 22 6.34 -5.73 -10.11
C ASP A 22 6.70 -7.08 -9.47
N GLN A 23 7.57 -7.89 -10.10
CA GLN A 23 7.90 -9.22 -9.57
C GLN A 23 8.75 -9.19 -8.28
N TYR A 24 9.63 -8.20 -8.12
CA TYR A 24 10.51 -8.10 -6.95
C TYR A 24 9.73 -7.59 -5.72
N ILE A 25 8.91 -6.55 -5.91
CA ILE A 25 8.12 -5.96 -4.82
C ILE A 25 7.01 -6.94 -4.39
N ASP A 26 6.34 -7.61 -5.32
CA ASP A 26 5.29 -8.59 -5.00
C ASP A 26 5.85 -9.84 -4.29
N SER A 27 7.14 -10.15 -4.45
CA SER A 27 7.80 -11.27 -3.74
C SER A 27 8.14 -10.94 -2.28
N ILE A 28 8.45 -9.67 -1.98
CA ILE A 28 8.80 -9.20 -0.62
C ILE A 28 7.54 -9.09 0.26
N LEU A 29 6.36 -8.99 -0.35
CA LEU A 29 5.09 -8.76 0.34
C LEU A 29 4.27 -10.04 0.52
N ARG A 30 4.94 -11.19 0.41
CA ARG A 30 4.40 -12.50 0.79
C ARG A 30 4.79 -12.75 2.24
N ASP A 31 3.79 -13.06 3.05
CA ASP A 31 3.81 -13.14 4.53
C ASP A 31 3.47 -11.81 5.22
N LEU A 32 2.17 -11.58 5.35
CA LEU A 32 1.59 -10.57 6.22
C LEU A 32 1.11 -11.25 7.52
N PRO A 33 1.98 -11.46 8.53
CA PRO A 33 1.56 -12.07 9.79
C PRO A 33 0.62 -11.11 10.53
N LEU A 34 -0.67 -11.36 10.38
CA LEU A 34 -1.74 -10.50 10.87
C LEU A 34 -2.68 -11.33 11.74
N GLN A 35 -2.82 -10.91 12.99
CA GLN A 35 -3.78 -11.50 13.92
C GLN A 35 -4.60 -10.39 14.56
N PHE A 36 -5.92 -10.54 14.54
CA PHE A 36 -6.82 -9.59 15.18
C PHE A 36 -8.07 -10.27 15.73
N LYS A 37 -8.83 -9.54 16.53
CA LYS A 37 -10.00 -10.06 17.26
C LYS A 37 -11.18 -9.12 17.16
N VAL A 38 -12.30 -9.63 16.66
CA VAL A 38 -13.59 -8.92 16.64
C VAL A 38 -14.39 -9.35 17.86
N LYS A 39 -14.65 -8.39 18.75
CA LYS A 39 -15.31 -8.67 20.03
C LYS A 39 -16.72 -9.21 19.82
N GLY A 40 -17.12 -10.16 20.66
CA GLY A 40 -18.51 -10.56 20.80
C GLY A 40 -19.38 -9.39 21.26
N ASN A 41 -20.58 -9.25 20.70
CA ASN A 41 -21.53 -8.18 21.02
C ASN A 41 -22.86 -8.70 21.60
N GLY A 42 -22.88 -9.87 22.21
CA GLY A 42 -24.07 -10.48 22.80
C GLY A 42 -23.76 -11.73 23.62
N LEU A 43 -24.73 -12.20 24.42
CA LEU A 43 -24.59 -13.33 25.36
C LEU A 43 -24.12 -14.64 24.70
N LEU A 44 -24.52 -14.89 23.45
CA LEU A 44 -24.14 -16.09 22.68
C LEU A 44 -23.03 -15.82 21.66
N ASN A 45 -22.57 -14.57 21.54
CA ASN A 45 -21.59 -14.16 20.54
C ASN A 45 -20.19 -14.20 21.16
N ARG A 46 -19.39 -15.19 20.75
CA ARG A 46 -17.98 -15.32 21.17
C ARG A 46 -17.11 -14.34 20.39
N ASP A 47 -15.92 -14.04 20.90
CA ASP A 47 -14.91 -13.29 20.14
C ASP A 47 -14.49 -14.07 18.90
N LEU A 48 -14.51 -13.39 17.75
CA LEU A 48 -13.93 -13.92 16.52
C LEU A 48 -12.44 -13.66 16.55
N LYS A 49 -11.65 -14.72 16.42
CA LYS A 49 -10.20 -14.66 16.24
C LYS A 49 -9.88 -14.90 14.78
N VAL A 50 -9.05 -14.03 14.21
CA VAL A 50 -8.59 -14.12 12.83
C VAL A 50 -7.09 -14.29 12.86
N ASN A 51 -6.60 -15.33 12.19
CA ASN A 51 -5.18 -15.60 12.00
C ASN A 51 -4.89 -15.67 10.50
N VAL A 52 -4.27 -14.63 9.95
CA VAL A 52 -3.86 -14.62 8.54
C VAL A 52 -2.72 -15.61 8.37
N THR A 53 -2.94 -16.61 7.51
CA THR A 53 -1.97 -17.65 7.20
C THR A 53 -1.14 -17.30 5.99
N GLN A 54 -1.72 -16.58 5.03
CA GLN A 54 -1.04 -16.11 3.83
C GLN A 54 -1.59 -14.73 3.46
N GLY A 55 -0.71 -13.86 2.98
CA GLY A 55 -1.08 -12.54 2.49
C GLY A 55 -0.19 -12.10 1.35
N SER A 56 -0.76 -11.36 0.40
CA SER A 56 -0.04 -10.76 -0.71
C SER A 56 -0.59 -9.38 -1.01
N ILE A 57 0.29 -8.38 -1.05
CA ILE A 57 0.01 -7.05 -1.60
C ILE A 57 0.47 -7.07 -3.06
N ILE A 58 -0.42 -6.64 -3.96
CA ILE A 58 -0.22 -6.67 -5.41
C ILE A 58 -0.44 -5.25 -5.95
N GLY A 59 0.30 -4.87 -6.99
CA GLY A 59 0.05 -3.65 -7.75
C GLY A 59 0.83 -2.42 -7.28
N LEU A 60 1.79 -2.58 -6.35
CA LEU A 60 2.66 -1.49 -5.92
C LEU A 60 3.65 -1.04 -7.01
N GLY A 61 4.07 -1.92 -7.92
CA GLY A 61 4.87 -1.51 -9.09
C GLY A 61 4.01 -0.90 -10.20
N SER A 62 2.68 -1.04 -10.14
CA SER A 62 1.74 -0.48 -11.12
C SER A 62 1.13 0.87 -10.69
N VAL A 63 1.70 1.54 -9.68
CA VAL A 63 1.21 2.85 -9.23
C VAL A 63 1.43 3.92 -10.29
N LEU A 64 0.41 4.75 -10.51
CA LEU A 64 0.43 5.77 -11.57
C LEU A 64 0.56 7.16 -10.99
N ARG A 65 1.34 8.03 -11.66
CA ARG A 65 1.44 9.45 -11.29
C ARG A 65 0.07 10.12 -11.41
N ARG A 66 -0.29 10.91 -10.38
CA ARG A 66 -1.50 11.71 -10.30
C ARG A 66 -1.17 13.19 -10.55
N GLY A 67 -1.59 13.71 -11.69
CA GLY A 67 -1.40 15.12 -12.04
C GLY A 67 0.08 15.52 -12.19
N HIS A 68 0.37 16.81 -12.16
CA HIS A 68 1.73 17.34 -12.29
C HIS A 68 2.52 17.20 -10.99
N CYS A 69 3.83 16.97 -11.11
CA CYS A 69 4.74 17.04 -9.98
C CYS A 69 4.99 18.50 -9.61
N THR A 70 5.23 18.74 -8.32
CA THR A 70 5.65 20.02 -7.79
C THR A 70 7.17 20.10 -7.76
N TYR A 71 7.71 21.29 -8.00
CA TYR A 71 9.13 21.56 -7.94
C TYR A 71 9.41 22.71 -6.97
N GLY A 72 10.58 22.71 -6.35
CA GLY A 72 10.99 23.78 -5.46
C GLY A 72 12.43 23.64 -5.02
N ILE A 73 12.82 24.50 -4.07
CA ILE A 73 14.12 24.45 -3.41
C ILE A 73 13.86 24.21 -1.92
N ALA A 74 14.52 23.21 -1.34
CA ALA A 74 14.48 22.90 0.08
C ALA A 74 15.91 22.67 0.58
N ALA A 75 16.28 23.34 1.67
CA ALA A 75 17.62 23.23 2.26
C ALA A 75 18.78 23.46 1.25
N GLY A 76 18.57 24.35 0.26
CA GLY A 76 19.57 24.66 -0.77
C GLY A 76 19.71 23.61 -1.87
N GLU A 77 18.80 22.64 -1.95
CA GLU A 77 18.74 21.62 -2.98
C GLU A 77 17.42 21.68 -3.75
N TYR A 78 17.44 21.24 -5.01
CA TYR A 78 16.22 21.10 -5.78
C TYR A 78 15.40 19.92 -5.25
N LYS A 79 14.10 20.12 -5.18
CA LYS A 79 13.13 19.14 -4.69
C LYS A 79 12.05 18.92 -5.74
N LEU A 80 11.76 17.65 -6.04
CA LEU A 80 10.68 17.21 -6.91
C LEU A 80 9.70 16.37 -6.08
N GLY A 81 8.43 16.78 -6.00
CA GLY A 81 7.36 16.05 -5.32
C GLY A 81 6.32 15.56 -6.31
N CYS A 82 6.04 14.26 -6.34
CA CYS A 82 5.03 13.67 -7.22
C CYS A 82 4.00 12.91 -6.39
N TYR A 83 2.72 13.16 -6.65
CA TYR A 83 1.65 12.31 -6.15
C TYR A 83 1.50 11.07 -7.04
N VAL A 84 1.33 9.90 -6.43
CA VAL A 84 1.03 8.64 -7.11
C VAL A 84 -0.25 8.03 -6.56
N SER A 85 -1.10 7.52 -7.43
CA SER A 85 -2.33 6.81 -7.07
C SER A 85 -2.02 5.41 -6.57
N LEU A 86 -2.69 5.01 -5.49
CA LEU A 86 -2.62 3.66 -4.93
C LEU A 86 -3.83 2.81 -5.32
N GLY A 87 -4.72 3.28 -6.20
CA GLY A 87 -5.94 2.54 -6.60
C GLY A 87 -5.68 1.20 -7.32
N ALA A 88 -4.48 1.01 -7.86
CA ALA A 88 -4.06 -0.28 -8.43
C ALA A 88 -3.73 -1.33 -7.35
N VAL A 89 -3.55 -0.91 -6.09
CA VAL A 89 -3.12 -1.77 -4.99
C VAL A 89 -4.26 -2.64 -4.51
N ARG A 90 -3.99 -3.93 -4.42
CA ARG A 90 -4.93 -4.94 -3.92
C ARG A 90 -4.24 -5.83 -2.91
N VAL A 91 -5.00 -6.31 -1.93
CA VAL A 91 -4.50 -7.30 -0.97
C VAL A 91 -5.36 -8.54 -1.02
N LEU A 92 -4.69 -9.69 -1.16
CA LEU A 92 -5.31 -11.01 -1.07
C LEU A 92 -4.82 -11.68 0.20
N LEU A 93 -5.75 -12.17 1.03
CA LEU A 93 -5.40 -12.89 2.25
C LEU A 93 -6.14 -14.21 2.34
N ASN A 94 -5.45 -15.22 2.87
CA ASN A 94 -6.05 -16.42 3.44
C ASN A 94 -5.91 -16.35 4.96
N ALA A 95 -6.97 -16.69 5.68
CA ALA A 95 -6.98 -16.62 7.13
C ALA A 95 -7.77 -17.78 7.74
N ASP A 96 -7.29 -18.28 8.86
CA ASP A 96 -8.05 -19.17 9.73
C ASP A 96 -8.83 -18.34 10.74
N VAL A 97 -10.12 -18.63 10.83
CA VAL A 97 -11.05 -17.93 11.71
C VAL A 97 -11.72 -18.88 12.68
N LYS A 98 -12.04 -18.36 13.86
CA LYS A 98 -12.73 -19.10 14.92
C LYS A 98 -13.61 -18.18 15.75
N GLY A 99 -14.83 -18.63 16.08
CA GLY A 99 -15.72 -17.91 16.99
C GLY A 99 -16.73 -16.97 16.31
N ASP A 100 -16.92 -17.15 15.00
CA ASP A 100 -18.06 -16.60 14.27
C ASP A 100 -19.34 -17.41 14.52
N SER A 101 -19.27 -18.74 14.55
CA SER A 101 -20.44 -19.61 14.81
C SER A 101 -20.54 -20.11 16.27
N LEU A 102 -21.71 -20.65 16.64
CA LEU A 102 -21.97 -21.27 17.95
C LEU A 102 -21.10 -22.52 18.19
N ILE A 103 -20.69 -23.18 17.12
CA ILE A 103 -19.82 -24.35 17.16
C ILE A 103 -18.37 -23.85 17.04
N ALA A 104 -17.52 -24.22 17.99
CA ALA A 104 -16.18 -23.65 18.14
C ALA A 104 -15.14 -24.22 17.15
N ASN A 105 -15.53 -24.41 15.90
CA ASN A 105 -14.66 -24.92 14.86
C ASN A 105 -13.81 -23.80 14.27
N THR A 106 -12.57 -24.15 13.91
CA THR A 106 -11.72 -23.30 13.08
C THR A 106 -12.00 -23.64 11.63
N HIS A 107 -12.15 -22.64 10.77
CA HIS A 107 -12.22 -22.82 9.33
C HIS A 107 -11.49 -21.69 8.63
N SER A 108 -11.16 -21.90 7.36
CA SER A 108 -10.43 -20.92 6.56
C SER A 108 -11.37 -20.06 5.73
N ILE A 109 -10.99 -18.81 5.55
CA ILE A 109 -11.61 -17.84 4.64
C ILE A 109 -10.55 -17.21 3.75
N SER A 110 -10.99 -16.71 2.60
CA SER A 110 -10.17 -15.83 1.76
C SER A 110 -10.83 -14.47 1.65
N THR A 111 -10.02 -13.43 1.66
CA THR A 111 -10.48 -12.05 1.52
C THR A 111 -9.75 -11.34 0.40
N THR A 112 -10.45 -10.37 -0.19
CA THR A 112 -9.87 -9.42 -1.13
C THR A 112 -10.14 -8.02 -0.61
N THR A 113 -9.09 -7.21 -0.61
CA THR A 113 -9.14 -5.80 -0.25
C THR A 113 -8.70 -4.98 -1.44
N LEU A 114 -9.48 -3.96 -1.80
CA LEU A 114 -9.18 -3.00 -2.84
C LEU A 114 -8.87 -1.65 -2.20
N VAL A 115 -7.75 -1.04 -2.57
CA VAL A 115 -7.45 0.35 -2.22
C VAL A 115 -8.22 1.26 -3.18
N GLU A 116 -8.91 2.25 -2.65
CA GLU A 116 -9.69 3.18 -3.48
C GLU A 116 -8.82 4.23 -4.15
N ASP A 117 -9.25 4.74 -5.30
CA ASP A 117 -8.56 5.77 -6.10
C ASP A 117 -8.36 7.11 -5.35
N SER A 118 -9.12 7.31 -4.28
CA SER A 118 -8.96 8.45 -3.36
C SER A 118 -7.66 8.39 -2.56
N SER A 119 -7.03 7.22 -2.48
CA SER A 119 -5.78 6.97 -1.75
C SER A 119 -4.55 7.23 -2.62
N TYR A 120 -3.59 7.99 -2.11
CA TYR A 120 -2.38 8.35 -2.84
C TYR A 120 -1.15 8.47 -1.93
N ALA A 121 0.03 8.44 -2.53
CA ALA A 121 1.28 8.74 -1.86
C ALA A 121 1.97 9.95 -2.48
N LEU A 122 2.64 10.76 -1.67
CA LEU A 122 3.59 11.78 -2.10
C LEU A 122 5.00 11.21 -2.01
N ILE A 123 5.67 11.17 -3.15
CA ILE A 123 7.06 10.76 -3.29
C ILE A 123 7.88 12.03 -3.55
N GLU A 124 8.90 12.28 -2.74
CA GLU A 124 9.76 13.46 -2.89
C GLU A 124 11.22 13.08 -3.05
N VAL A 125 11.84 13.59 -4.11
CA VAL A 125 13.26 13.40 -4.44
C VAL A 125 13.99 14.73 -4.31
N GLN A 126 15.22 14.71 -3.81
CA GLN A 126 16.06 15.89 -3.64
C GLN A 126 17.46 15.68 -4.22
N GLY A 127 18.07 16.75 -4.70
CA GLY A 127 19.46 16.74 -5.15
C GLY A 127 19.96 18.10 -5.62
N ARG A 128 21.27 18.18 -5.83
CA ARG A 128 21.91 19.32 -6.51
C ARG A 128 22.13 18.96 -7.99
N PRO A 129 22.13 19.94 -8.90
CA PRO A 129 22.37 19.67 -10.31
C PRO A 129 23.71 18.93 -10.49
N GLY A 130 23.70 17.87 -11.28
CA GLY A 130 24.86 17.02 -11.54
C GLY A 130 25.32 16.14 -10.38
N SER A 131 24.65 16.19 -9.23
CA SER A 131 24.93 15.31 -8.08
C SER A 131 24.00 14.10 -8.06
N ILE A 132 24.31 13.08 -7.27
CA ILE A 132 23.41 11.94 -7.09
C ILE A 132 22.14 12.38 -6.37
N GLY A 133 20.98 12.11 -6.97
CA GLY A 133 19.68 12.36 -6.33
C GLY A 133 19.42 11.40 -5.19
N ARG A 134 18.56 11.78 -4.25
CA ARG A 134 18.10 10.89 -3.17
C ARG A 134 16.61 10.97 -2.95
N LEU A 135 16.01 9.85 -2.59
CA LEU A 135 14.67 9.82 -2.05
C LEU A 135 14.68 10.53 -0.69
N SER A 136 13.86 11.56 -0.56
CA SER A 136 13.80 12.39 0.65
C SER A 136 12.57 12.12 1.50
N ASN A 137 11.45 11.73 0.89
CA ASN A 137 10.21 11.45 1.60
C ASN A 137 9.31 10.49 0.80
N VAL A 138 8.63 9.60 1.52
CA VAL A 138 7.48 8.83 1.04
C VAL A 138 6.40 8.95 2.10
N SER A 139 5.36 9.73 1.79
CA SER A 139 4.23 9.94 2.68
C SER A 139 2.95 9.47 2.01
N LEU A 140 2.03 8.89 2.77
CA LEU A 140 0.78 8.34 2.27
C LEU A 140 -0.38 9.18 2.80
N SER A 141 -1.41 9.38 1.99
CA SER A 141 -2.71 9.81 2.49
C SER A 141 -3.32 8.72 3.37
N PRO A 142 -4.36 9.04 4.17
CA PRO A 142 -5.23 8.00 4.72
C PRO A 142 -5.67 7.05 3.60
N LEU A 143 -5.59 5.75 3.87
CA LEU A 143 -5.96 4.71 2.93
C LEU A 143 -7.42 4.37 3.11
N THR A 144 -8.22 4.63 2.09
CA THR A 144 -9.60 4.15 2.01
C THR A 144 -9.60 2.82 1.26
N MET A 145 -10.23 1.81 1.87
CA MET A 145 -10.20 0.44 1.38
C MET A 145 -11.56 -0.22 1.54
N THR A 146 -11.90 -1.04 0.56
CA THR A 146 -13.07 -1.92 0.61
C THR A 146 -12.61 -3.36 0.68
N SER A 147 -13.08 -4.09 1.70
CA SER A 147 -12.72 -5.49 1.95
C SER A 147 -13.94 -6.39 1.91
N SER A 148 -13.78 -7.56 1.29
CA SER A 148 -14.83 -8.58 1.20
C SER A 148 -14.27 -9.99 1.37
N VAL A 149 -15.06 -10.88 1.97
CA VAL A 149 -14.79 -12.33 1.96
C VAL A 149 -15.14 -12.87 0.58
N THR A 150 -14.20 -13.54 -0.08
CA THR A 150 -14.36 -14.09 -1.42
C THR A 150 -14.47 -15.61 -1.44
N GLN A 151 -13.96 -16.30 -0.41
CA GLN A 151 -14.13 -17.73 -0.20
C GLN A 151 -14.37 -18.03 1.28
N GLY A 152 -15.14 -19.09 1.54
CA GLY A 152 -15.62 -19.40 2.88
C GLY A 152 -16.77 -18.47 3.30
N LYS A 153 -17.12 -18.51 4.59
CA LYS A 153 -18.16 -17.63 5.16
C LYS A 153 -17.83 -17.26 6.60
N LEU A 154 -18.34 -16.09 7.01
CA LEU A 154 -18.32 -15.63 8.38
C LEU A 154 -19.76 -15.53 8.88
N ASP A 155 -20.12 -16.36 9.85
CA ASP A 155 -21.46 -16.39 10.43
C ASP A 155 -21.64 -15.28 11.49
N LEU A 156 -21.43 -14.02 11.07
CA LEU A 156 -21.45 -12.84 11.93
C LEU A 156 -22.67 -11.96 11.65
N ASN A 157 -23.15 -11.25 12.67
CA ASN A 157 -24.14 -10.17 12.46
C ASN A 157 -23.49 -8.93 11.80
N SER A 158 -24.32 -8.05 11.25
CA SER A 158 -23.89 -6.86 10.49
C SER A 158 -22.90 -5.97 11.24
N ALA A 159 -23.12 -5.73 12.54
CA ALA A 159 -22.23 -4.92 13.36
C ALA A 159 -20.84 -5.58 13.51
N ARG A 160 -20.78 -6.90 13.67
CA ARG A 160 -19.53 -7.67 13.75
C ARG A 160 -18.83 -7.77 12.40
N ILE A 161 -19.57 -7.87 11.29
CA ILE A 161 -18.98 -7.77 9.94
C ILE A 161 -18.35 -6.40 9.72
N SER A 162 -19.02 -5.32 10.15
CA SER A 162 -18.47 -3.96 10.06
C SER A 162 -17.19 -3.81 10.90
N ASP A 163 -17.17 -4.35 12.13
CA ASP A 163 -15.95 -4.35 12.97
C ASP A 163 -14.83 -5.19 12.35
N PHE A 164 -15.15 -6.36 11.78
CA PHE A 164 -14.20 -7.19 11.04
C PHE A 164 -13.55 -6.42 9.89
N VAL A 165 -14.35 -5.80 9.02
CA VAL A 165 -13.85 -5.02 7.88
C VAL A 165 -13.00 -3.84 8.38
N ARG A 166 -13.45 -3.14 9.42
CA ARG A 166 -12.70 -2.01 9.99
C ARG A 166 -11.33 -2.44 10.54
N GLN A 167 -11.28 -3.52 11.33
CA GLN A 167 -10.03 -4.01 11.92
C GLN A 167 -9.08 -4.54 10.84
N LEU A 168 -9.61 -5.26 9.86
CA LEU A 168 -8.84 -5.73 8.72
C LEU A 168 -8.22 -4.56 7.95
N ASN A 169 -9.03 -3.55 7.59
CA ASN A 169 -8.56 -2.36 6.89
C ASN A 169 -7.51 -1.59 7.68
N ALA A 170 -7.70 -1.41 9.00
CA ALA A 170 -6.72 -0.71 9.84
C ALA A 170 -5.37 -1.46 9.87
N ALA A 171 -5.42 -2.78 9.98
CA ALA A 171 -4.21 -3.60 9.97
C ALA A 171 -3.51 -3.56 8.61
N LEU A 172 -4.28 -3.67 7.51
CA LEU A 172 -3.75 -3.58 6.15
C LEU A 172 -3.17 -2.20 5.82
N ALA A 173 -3.76 -1.12 6.33
CA ALA A 173 -3.23 0.23 6.14
C ALA A 173 -1.81 0.35 6.70
N THR A 174 -1.56 -0.29 7.84
CA THR A 174 -0.23 -0.34 8.47
C THR A 174 0.76 -1.13 7.61
N GLN A 175 0.33 -2.28 7.07
CA GLN A 175 1.17 -3.12 6.22
C GLN A 175 1.52 -2.44 4.89
N ILE A 176 0.54 -1.84 4.21
CA ILE A 176 0.76 -1.10 2.97
C ILE A 176 1.69 0.10 3.22
N SER A 177 1.50 0.82 4.33
CA SER A 177 2.37 1.94 4.70
C SER A 177 3.81 1.49 4.95
N SER A 178 3.99 0.35 5.61
CA SER A 178 5.31 -0.26 5.84
C SER A 178 5.97 -0.69 4.52
N ALA A 179 5.21 -1.34 3.65
CA ALA A 179 5.65 -1.75 2.31
C ALA A 179 6.13 -0.54 1.48
N MET A 180 5.35 0.55 1.49
CA MET A 180 5.66 1.78 0.77
C MET A 180 6.91 2.49 1.30
N ARG A 181 7.09 2.56 2.62
CA ARG A 181 8.22 3.26 3.25
C ARG A 181 9.49 2.41 3.37
N GLY A 182 9.38 1.09 3.28
CA GLY A 182 10.50 0.17 3.33
C GLY A 182 10.86 -0.36 1.93
N PRO A 183 10.40 -1.58 1.55
CA PRO A 183 10.77 -2.21 0.29
C PRO A 183 10.61 -1.33 -0.95
N PHE A 184 9.46 -0.68 -1.12
CA PHE A 184 9.20 0.19 -2.28
C PHE A 184 10.15 1.40 -2.30
N ALA A 185 10.29 2.10 -1.16
CA ALA A 185 11.19 3.23 -1.02
C ALA A 185 12.65 2.84 -1.30
N ASN A 186 13.08 1.65 -0.88
CA ASN A 186 14.44 1.15 -1.13
C ASN A 186 14.69 0.95 -2.62
N VAL A 187 13.78 0.26 -3.33
CA VAL A 187 13.87 0.07 -4.78
C VAL A 187 13.92 1.42 -5.50
N LEU A 188 13.01 2.33 -5.13
CA LEU A 188 12.97 3.67 -5.72
C LEU A 188 14.26 4.46 -5.44
N SER A 189 14.80 4.39 -4.22
CA SER A 189 16.06 5.04 -3.85
C SER A 189 17.23 4.56 -4.72
N THR A 190 17.35 3.24 -4.94
CA THR A 190 18.36 2.65 -5.83
C THR A 190 18.23 3.16 -7.27
N LEU A 191 17.00 3.26 -7.78
CA LEU A 191 16.77 3.78 -9.14
C LEU A 191 17.14 5.25 -9.28
N ILE A 192 16.84 6.06 -8.26
CA ILE A 192 17.19 7.48 -8.22
C ILE A 192 18.71 7.65 -8.16
N SER A 193 19.40 6.87 -7.33
CA SER A 193 20.85 7.02 -7.13
C SER A 193 21.67 6.65 -8.38
N ASN A 194 21.07 5.93 -9.32
CA ASN A 194 21.74 5.50 -10.56
C ASN A 194 21.73 6.57 -11.67
N ARG A 195 21.18 7.76 -11.41
CA ARG A 195 21.16 8.87 -12.38
C ARG A 195 21.57 10.19 -11.72
N PRO A 196 22.36 11.04 -12.39
CA PRO A 196 22.60 12.40 -11.92
C PRO A 196 21.27 13.15 -11.80
N PHE A 197 21.13 13.90 -10.71
CA PHE A 197 20.03 14.80 -10.48
C PHE A 197 20.10 15.95 -11.50
N PRO A 198 19.00 16.24 -12.20
CA PRO A 198 18.98 17.23 -13.28
C PRO A 198 19.17 18.66 -12.79
#